data_AF-A0A969J3D6-F1
#
_entry.id   AF-A0A969J3D6-F1
#
_cell.length_a   1.000
_cell.length_b   1.000
_cell.length_c   1.000
_cell.angle_alpha   90.00
_cell.angle_beta   90.00
_cell.angle_gamma   90.00
#
_symmetry.space_group_name_H-M   'P 1'
#
loop_
_entity.id
_entity.type
_entity.pdbx_description
1 polymer ?
#
loop_
_entity_poly.entity_id
_entity_poly.type
_entity_poly.pdbx_seq_one_letter_code
_entity_poly.pdbx_strand_id
1 'polypeptide(L)'
;MPAQNSEIVLALLVEHMNELRHVEEHRQWIINLIVVVASGATAIGSSVGFSVASIPISILVISLGLFGIFATLKLYERQLWYQSRLKMLVEQLDNFQDGLDIRQLYEKHETQHKQRNKSRSWDESVRIKFSSIRMHVLWVTFNFFVCLLGIAMLVVSILK
;
A
#
# COMPACT_ATOMS: atom_id res chain seq x y z
N MET A 1 -17.16 -5.13 -37.24
CA MET A 1 -16.09 -5.80 -36.48
C MET A 1 -15.42 -4.97 -35.37
N PRO A 2 -15.47 -3.62 -35.28
CA PRO A 2 -14.76 -2.90 -34.20
C PRO A 2 -15.42 -3.02 -32.81
N ALA A 3 -16.74 -3.20 -32.73
CA ALA A 3 -17.47 -3.27 -31.45
C ALA A 3 -17.07 -4.48 -30.58
N GLN A 4 -16.86 -5.65 -31.19
CA GLN A 4 -16.51 -6.88 -30.46
C GLN A 4 -15.10 -6.81 -29.85
N ASN A 5 -14.16 -6.15 -30.54
CA ASN A 5 -12.81 -5.94 -30.01
C ASN A 5 -12.83 -4.93 -28.84
N SER A 6 -13.68 -3.90 -28.91
CA SER A 6 -13.85 -2.94 -27.82
C SER A 6 -14.42 -3.58 -26.55
N GLU A 7 -15.38 -4.49 -26.67
CA GLU A 7 -15.94 -5.22 -25.52
C GLU A 7 -14.90 -6.12 -24.85
N ILE A 8 -14.07 -6.80 -25.64
CA ILE A 8 -12.98 -7.64 -25.12
C ILE A 8 -11.95 -6.79 -24.37
N VAL A 9 -11.54 -5.64 -24.93
CA VAL A 9 -10.58 -4.75 -24.26
C VAL A 9 -11.16 -4.15 -22.98
N LEU A 10 -12.45 -3.77 -22.99
CA LEU A 10 -13.13 -3.28 -21.79
C LEU A 10 -13.20 -4.35 -20.70
N ALA A 11 -13.55 -5.59 -21.07
CA ALA A 11 -13.58 -6.72 -20.13
C ALA A 11 -12.20 -6.99 -19.52
N LEU A 12 -11.13 -6.95 -20.33
CA LEU A 12 -9.75 -7.08 -19.86
C LEU A 12 -9.36 -5.93 -18.91
N LEU A 13 -9.82 -4.71 -19.18
CA LEU A 13 -9.55 -3.55 -18.33
C LEU A 13 -10.24 -3.69 -16.97
N VAL A 14 -11.50 -4.12 -16.94
CA VAL A 14 -12.25 -4.39 -15.70
C VAL A 14 -11.55 -5.48 -14.88
N GLU A 15 -11.09 -6.55 -15.52
CA GLU A 15 -10.34 -7.61 -14.84
C GLU A 15 -9.06 -7.09 -14.20
N HIS A 16 -8.27 -6.29 -14.93
CA HIS A 16 -7.04 -5.68 -14.38
C HIS A 16 -7.30 -4.73 -13.21
N MET A 17 -8.40 -3.98 -13.26
CA MET A 17 -8.81 -3.13 -12.12
C MET A 17 -9.18 -3.96 -10.90
N ASN A 18 -9.82 -5.13 -11.08
CA ASN A 18 -10.08 -6.07 -10.00
C ASN A 18 -8.78 -6.67 -9.43
N GLU A 19 -7.82 -7.05 -10.27
CA GLU A 19 -6.50 -7.53 -9.81
C GLU A 19 -5.78 -6.47 -8.97
N LEU A 20 -5.78 -5.20 -9.40
CA LEU A 20 -5.23 -4.07 -8.64
C LEU A 20 -5.91 -3.91 -7.28
N ARG A 21 -7.24 -3.99 -7.24
CA ARG A 21 -8.01 -3.93 -6.00
C ARG A 21 -7.67 -5.09 -5.08
N HIS A 22 -7.52 -6.31 -5.60
CA HIS A 22 -7.14 -7.47 -4.80
C HIS A 22 -5.76 -7.32 -4.15
N VAL A 23 -4.79 -6.72 -4.84
CA VAL A 23 -3.47 -6.44 -4.22
C VAL A 23 -3.60 -5.50 -3.03
N GLU A 24 -4.46 -4.48 -3.13
CA GLU A 24 -4.75 -3.56 -2.04
C GLU A 24 -5.47 -4.25 -0.87
N GLU A 25 -6.50 -5.05 -1.16
CA GLU A 25 -7.25 -5.84 -0.17
C GLU A 25 -6.33 -6.81 0.57
N HIS A 26 -5.41 -7.48 -0.13
CA HIS A 26 -4.40 -8.35 0.50
C HIS A 26 -3.46 -7.56 1.42
N ARG A 27 -3.05 -6.35 1.02
CA ARG A 27 -2.21 -5.50 1.87
C ARG A 27 -2.93 -5.14 3.17
N GLN A 28 -4.20 -4.72 3.06
CA GLN A 28 -5.04 -4.40 4.22
C GLN A 28 -5.19 -5.60 5.15
N TRP A 29 -5.45 -6.79 4.58
CA TRP A 29 -5.59 -8.02 5.35
C TRP A 29 -4.31 -8.37 6.13
N ILE A 30 -3.13 -8.31 5.48
CA ILE A 30 -1.84 -8.58 6.13
C ILE A 30 -1.60 -7.63 7.29
N ILE A 31 -1.84 -6.33 7.09
CA ILE A 31 -1.62 -5.32 8.13
C ILE A 31 -2.57 -5.56 9.31
N ASN A 32 -3.87 -5.78 9.05
CA ASN A 32 -4.83 -6.04 10.11
C ASN A 32 -4.44 -7.27 10.94
N LEU A 33 -3.97 -8.34 10.28
CA LEU A 33 -3.47 -9.52 10.97
C LEU A 33 -2.26 -9.18 11.85
N ILE A 34 -1.28 -8.43 11.32
CA ILE A 34 -0.10 -8.00 12.10
C ILE A 34 -0.53 -7.16 13.30
N VAL A 35 -1.45 -6.22 13.15
CA VAL A 35 -1.96 -5.39 14.26
C VAL A 35 -2.61 -6.24 15.34
N VAL A 36 -3.51 -7.16 14.95
CA VAL A 36 -4.21 -8.02 15.90
C VAL A 36 -3.22 -8.90 16.66
N VAL A 37 -2.27 -9.54 15.97
CA VAL A 37 -1.30 -10.43 16.62
C VAL A 37 -0.30 -9.64 17.47
N ALA A 38 0.23 -8.52 16.97
CA ALA A 38 1.17 -7.69 17.72
C ALA A 38 0.52 -7.09 18.98
N SER A 39 -0.73 -6.62 18.88
CA SER A 39 -1.47 -6.08 20.04
C SER A 39 -1.73 -7.15 21.09
N GLY A 40 -2.18 -8.35 20.69
CA GLY A 40 -2.36 -9.48 21.59
C GLY A 40 -1.05 -9.95 22.25
N ALA A 41 0.03 -10.08 21.47
CA ALA A 41 1.35 -10.42 21.96
C ALA A 41 1.86 -9.39 22.99
N THR A 42 1.65 -8.11 22.73
CA THR A 42 2.01 -7.02 23.67
C THR A 42 1.21 -7.09 24.95
N ALA A 43 -0.10 -7.32 24.86
CA ALA A 43 -0.97 -7.47 26.03
C ALA A 43 -0.55 -8.65 26.91
N ILE A 44 -0.26 -9.81 26.31
CA ILE A 44 0.23 -10.99 27.03
C ILE A 44 1.60 -10.72 27.66
N GLY A 45 2.52 -10.07 26.93
CA GLY A 45 3.83 -9.69 27.48
C GLY A 45 3.72 -8.78 28.70
N SER A 46 2.79 -7.82 28.65
CA SER A 46 2.52 -6.90 29.75
C SER A 46 1.90 -7.58 30.97
N SER A 47 1.04 -8.59 30.78
CA SER A 47 0.39 -9.30 31.90
C SER A 47 1.31 -10.28 32.61
N VAL A 48 2.26 -10.90 31.89
CA VAL A 48 3.26 -11.82 32.48
C VAL A 48 4.46 -11.07 33.06
N GLY A 49 4.56 -9.74 32.84
CA GLY A 49 5.53 -8.87 33.50
C GLY A 49 6.88 -8.72 32.78
N PHE A 50 6.93 -8.95 31.46
CA PHE A 50 8.15 -8.87 30.63
C PHE A 50 9.37 -9.54 31.28
N SER A 51 9.28 -10.84 31.56
CA SER A 51 10.38 -11.67 32.05
C SER A 51 11.08 -12.40 30.90
N VAL A 52 12.14 -13.17 31.18
CA VAL A 52 12.83 -14.04 30.21
C VAL A 52 11.86 -14.95 29.43
N ALA A 53 10.73 -15.36 30.04
CA ALA A 53 9.70 -16.16 29.39
C ALA A 53 8.96 -15.44 28.23
N SER A 54 9.06 -14.11 28.14
CA SER A 54 8.44 -13.28 27.10
C SER A 54 9.35 -12.99 25.89
N ILE A 55 10.59 -13.48 25.91
CA ILE A 55 11.52 -13.39 24.77
C ILE A 55 10.92 -14.00 23.50
N PRO A 56 10.31 -15.21 23.51
CA PRO A 56 9.71 -15.79 22.31
C PRO A 56 8.59 -14.92 21.72
N ILE A 57 7.79 -14.28 22.57
CA ILE A 57 6.71 -13.37 22.16
C ILE A 57 7.31 -12.13 21.47
N SER A 58 8.39 -11.58 22.02
CA SER A 58 9.08 -10.42 21.44
C SER A 58 9.68 -10.75 20.07
N ILE A 59 10.31 -11.92 19.94
CA ILE A 59 10.85 -12.43 18.65
C ILE A 59 9.73 -12.58 17.61
N LEU A 60 8.56 -13.09 18.02
CA LEU A 60 7.39 -13.21 17.16
C LEU A 60 6.96 -11.82 16.63
N VAL A 61 6.84 -10.82 17.51
CA VAL A 61 6.44 -9.45 17.12
C VAL A 61 7.45 -8.83 16.15
N ILE A 62 8.76 -8.99 16.42
CA ILE A 62 9.84 -8.54 15.51
C ILE A 62 9.68 -9.20 14.14
N SER A 63 9.50 -10.52 14.12
CA SER A 63 9.36 -11.31 12.89
C SER A 63 8.14 -10.88 12.07
N LEU A 64 7.01 -10.58 12.73
CA LEU A 64 5.82 -10.04 12.07
C LEU A 64 6.05 -8.65 11.49
N GLY A 65 6.73 -7.75 12.22
CA GLY A 65 7.09 -6.43 11.71
C GLY A 65 7.96 -6.53 10.45
N LEU A 66 8.99 -7.38 10.48
CA LEU A 66 9.83 -7.64 9.31
C LEU A 66 9.03 -8.24 8.16
N PHE A 67 8.21 -9.26 8.41
CA PHE A 67 7.34 -9.85 7.40
C PHE A 67 6.41 -8.80 6.77
N GLY A 68 5.82 -7.92 7.55
CA GLY A 68 4.96 -6.83 7.07
C GLY A 68 5.70 -5.84 6.16
N ILE A 69 6.96 -5.52 6.48
CA ILE A 69 7.82 -4.69 5.62
C ILE A 69 8.03 -5.39 4.27
N PHE A 70 8.48 -6.65 4.27
CA PHE A 70 8.74 -7.40 3.04
C PHE A 70 7.47 -7.61 2.20
N ALA A 71 6.37 -7.98 2.84
CA ALA A 71 5.08 -8.16 2.17
C ALA A 71 4.60 -6.85 1.53
N THR A 72 4.71 -5.72 2.23
CA THR A 72 4.35 -4.41 1.70
C THR A 72 5.19 -4.04 0.48
N LEU A 73 6.52 -4.24 0.55
CA LEU A 73 7.41 -3.98 -0.57
C LEU A 73 7.08 -4.88 -1.78
N LYS A 74 6.80 -6.17 -1.53
CA LYS A 74 6.46 -7.11 -2.60
C LYS A 74 5.13 -6.80 -3.27
N LEU A 75 4.11 -6.44 -2.47
CA LEU A 75 2.81 -6.03 -3.00
C LEU A 75 2.91 -4.70 -3.76
N TYR A 76 3.78 -3.78 -3.32
CA TYR A 76 4.04 -2.54 -4.05
C TYR A 76 4.69 -2.79 -5.42
N GLU A 77 5.68 -3.67 -5.50
CA GLU A 77 6.27 -4.10 -6.78
C GLU A 77 5.19 -4.66 -7.72
N ARG A 78 4.33 -5.54 -7.20
CA ARG A 78 3.24 -6.15 -7.96
C ARG A 78 2.19 -5.11 -8.41
N GLN A 79 1.88 -4.14 -7.55
CA GLN A 79 1.00 -3.02 -7.89
C GLN A 79 1.56 -2.19 -9.05
N LEU A 80 2.87 -1.88 -9.04
CA LEU A 80 3.52 -1.16 -10.13
C LEU A 80 3.45 -1.94 -11.45
N TRP A 81 3.65 -3.26 -11.38
CA TRP A 81 3.53 -4.13 -12.56
C TRP A 81 2.12 -4.07 -13.17
N TYR A 82 1.08 -4.22 -12.35
CA TYR A 82 -0.31 -4.11 -12.82
C TYR A 82 -0.64 -2.71 -13.37
N GLN A 83 -0.15 -1.64 -12.73
CA GLN A 83 -0.32 -0.27 -13.22
C GLN A 83 0.33 -0.06 -14.59
N SER A 84 1.55 -0.59 -14.79
CA SER A 84 2.22 -0.51 -16.09
C SER A 84 1.45 -1.25 -17.18
N ARG A 85 0.91 -2.43 -16.86
CA ARG A 85 0.11 -3.22 -17.81
C ARG A 85 -1.20 -2.53 -18.15
N LEU A 86 -1.89 -1.95 -17.16
CA LEU A 86 -3.10 -1.17 -17.37
C LEU A 86 -2.85 0.04 -18.28
N LYS A 87 -1.71 0.73 -18.10
CA LYS A 87 -1.33 1.87 -18.95
C LYS A 87 -1.22 1.43 -20.43
N MET A 88 -0.58 0.30 -20.70
CA MET A 88 -0.47 -0.24 -22.06
C MET A 88 -1.83 -0.62 -22.65
N LEU A 89 -2.74 -1.20 -21.84
CA LEU A 89 -4.09 -1.53 -22.30
C LEU A 89 -4.92 -0.28 -22.63
N VAL A 90 -4.79 0.77 -21.83
CA VAL A 90 -5.45 2.07 -22.09
C VAL A 90 -4.91 2.69 -23.37
N GLU A 91 -3.58 2.69 -23.58
CA GLU A 91 -2.96 3.17 -24.82
C GLU A 91 -3.44 2.38 -26.06
N GLN A 92 -3.65 1.07 -25.94
CA GLN A 92 -4.24 0.27 -27.02
C GLN A 92 -5.70 0.61 -27.26
N LEU A 93 -6.50 0.84 -26.22
CA LEU A 93 -7.91 1.21 -26.35
C LEU A 93 -8.09 2.55 -27.07
N ASP A 94 -7.24 3.54 -26.76
CA ASP A 94 -7.17 4.85 -27.42
C ASP A 94 -6.95 4.70 -28.95
N ASN A 95 -6.14 3.71 -29.36
CA ASN A 95 -5.86 3.42 -30.77
C ASN A 95 -7.00 2.67 -31.50
N PHE A 96 -7.91 2.00 -30.79
CA PHE A 96 -8.99 1.22 -31.40
C PHE A 96 -10.25 2.02 -31.68
N GLN A 97 -10.43 3.17 -31.01
CA GLN A 97 -11.65 3.96 -31.10
C GLN A 97 -11.32 5.42 -31.42
N ASP A 98 -11.44 5.79 -32.70
CA ASP A 98 -11.30 7.17 -33.16
C ASP A 98 -12.24 8.10 -32.35
N GLY A 99 -11.65 9.11 -31.71
CA GLY A 99 -12.37 10.14 -30.95
C GLY A 99 -12.54 9.88 -29.45
N LEU A 100 -12.14 8.70 -28.94
CA LEU A 100 -12.09 8.45 -27.51
C LEU A 100 -10.71 8.87 -26.98
N ASP A 101 -10.40 10.16 -26.93
CA ASP A 101 -9.09 10.64 -26.47
C ASP A 101 -8.99 10.56 -24.93
N ILE A 102 -8.83 9.32 -24.43
CA ILE A 102 -8.72 9.02 -23.00
C ILE A 102 -7.49 9.72 -22.43
N ARG A 103 -6.44 9.87 -23.23
CA ARG A 103 -5.22 10.57 -22.86
C ARG A 103 -5.49 12.05 -22.54
N GLN A 104 -6.22 12.76 -23.38
CA GLN A 104 -6.67 14.13 -23.08
C GLN A 104 -7.54 14.19 -21.83
N LEU A 105 -8.37 13.17 -21.58
CA LEU A 105 -9.17 13.10 -20.36
C LEU A 105 -8.29 13.00 -19.10
N TYR A 106 -7.25 12.16 -19.13
CA TYR A 106 -6.26 12.05 -18.05
C TYR A 106 -5.46 13.34 -17.85
N GLU A 107 -4.99 13.97 -18.93
CA GLU A 107 -4.26 15.24 -18.86
C GLU A 107 -5.14 16.38 -18.31
N LYS A 108 -6.42 16.40 -18.69
CA LYS A 108 -7.41 17.32 -18.15
C LYS A 108 -7.67 17.06 -16.66
N HIS A 109 -7.73 15.80 -16.24
CA HIS A 109 -7.85 15.45 -14.83
C HIS A 109 -6.62 15.86 -14.01
N GLU A 110 -5.40 15.65 -14.54
CA GLU A 110 -4.14 16.01 -13.88
C GLU A 110 -4.00 17.53 -13.73
N THR A 111 -4.33 18.28 -14.79
CA THR A 111 -4.33 19.76 -14.76
C THR A 111 -5.38 20.31 -13.82
N GLN A 112 -6.60 19.73 -13.80
CA GLN A 112 -7.62 20.08 -12.82
C GLN A 112 -7.21 19.74 -11.39
N HIS A 113 -6.57 18.59 -11.16
CA HIS A 113 -6.08 18.19 -9.83
C HIS A 113 -5.02 19.18 -9.32
N LYS A 114 -4.08 19.58 -10.18
CA LYS A 114 -3.07 20.62 -9.87
C LYS A 114 -3.72 21.98 -9.59
N GLN A 115 -4.73 22.38 -10.36
CA GLN A 115 -5.41 23.67 -10.18
C GLN A 115 -6.28 23.70 -8.90
N ARG A 116 -7.04 22.63 -8.61
CA ARG A 116 -7.86 22.52 -7.38
C ARG A 116 -6.99 22.55 -6.12
N ASN A 117 -5.83 21.89 -6.17
CA ASN A 117 -4.90 21.87 -5.05
C ASN A 117 -4.07 23.17 -4.91
N LYS A 118 -3.98 24.01 -5.95
CA LYS A 118 -3.42 25.36 -5.87
C LYS A 118 -4.32 26.35 -5.10
N SER A 119 -5.64 26.11 -5.09
CA SER A 119 -6.63 27.01 -4.48
C SER A 119 -6.85 26.79 -2.98
N ARG A 120 -6.26 25.74 -2.38
CA ARG A 120 -6.30 25.51 -0.94
C ARG A 120 -5.06 26.15 -0.31
N SER A 121 -5.28 27.15 0.54
CA SER A 121 -4.33 27.84 1.42
C SER A 121 -3.60 26.90 2.41
N TRP A 122 -2.90 25.90 1.89
CA TRP A 122 -1.93 25.11 2.63
C TRP A 122 -0.55 25.53 2.17
N ASP A 123 0.33 25.83 3.13
CA ASP A 123 1.72 26.20 2.89
C ASP A 123 2.35 25.26 1.84
N GLU A 124 2.82 25.84 0.74
CA GLU A 124 3.38 25.16 -0.44
C GLU A 124 4.44 24.13 -0.02
N SER A 125 5.17 24.45 1.06
CA SER A 125 6.21 23.65 1.71
C SER A 125 5.70 22.31 2.25
N VAL A 126 4.52 22.30 2.87
CA VAL A 126 3.89 21.09 3.44
C VAL A 126 3.31 20.22 2.32
N ARG A 127 2.72 20.85 1.29
CA ARG A 127 2.08 20.14 0.17
C ARG A 127 3.09 19.33 -0.64
N ILE A 128 4.23 19.92 -0.98
CA ILE A 128 5.30 19.23 -1.74
C ILE A 128 5.76 17.99 -0.95
N LYS A 129 5.95 18.14 0.37
CA LYS A 129 6.36 17.06 1.26
C LYS A 129 5.35 15.91 1.27
N PHE A 130 4.06 16.19 1.46
CA PHE A 130 3.03 15.13 1.49
C PHE A 130 2.76 14.49 0.12
N SER A 131 2.82 15.25 -0.97
CA SER A 131 2.66 14.68 -2.32
C SER A 131 3.80 13.75 -2.72
N SER A 132 4.96 13.87 -2.07
CA SER A 132 6.12 13.01 -2.32
C SER A 132 6.07 11.68 -1.55
N ILE A 133 5.24 11.59 -0.50
CA ILE A 133 5.13 10.38 0.30
C ILE A 133 4.29 9.37 -0.47
N ARG A 134 4.98 8.39 -1.06
CA ARG A 134 4.33 7.24 -1.69
C ARG A 134 3.60 6.43 -0.62
N MET A 135 2.39 5.98 -0.93
CA MET A 135 1.53 5.25 0.01
C MET A 135 2.24 4.05 0.68
N HIS A 136 3.10 3.33 -0.06
CA HIS A 136 3.86 2.20 0.50
C HIS A 136 4.82 2.62 1.62
N VAL A 137 5.32 3.86 1.64
CA VAL A 137 6.24 4.35 2.68
C VAL A 137 5.52 4.42 4.03
N LEU A 138 4.26 4.84 4.05
CA LEU A 138 3.45 4.85 5.27
C LEU A 138 3.31 3.45 5.85
N TRP A 139 3.03 2.47 4.99
CA TRP A 139 2.87 1.08 5.38
C TRP A 139 4.18 0.42 5.85
N VAL A 140 5.30 0.71 5.18
CA VAL A 140 6.63 0.25 5.62
C VAL A 140 6.96 0.86 6.98
N THR A 141 6.73 2.16 7.15
CA THR A 141 6.98 2.88 8.41
C THR A 141 6.14 2.31 9.55
N PHE A 142 4.88 1.97 9.28
CA PHE A 142 4.00 1.32 10.25
C PHE A 142 4.57 -0.02 10.74
N ASN A 143 4.95 -0.91 9.80
CA ASN A 143 5.52 -2.21 10.16
C ASN A 143 6.90 -2.09 10.83
N PHE A 144 7.66 -1.04 10.49
CA PHE A 144 8.88 -0.69 11.20
C PHE A 144 8.63 -0.34 12.67
N PHE A 145 7.57 0.42 12.99
CA PHE A 145 7.19 0.66 14.39
C PHE A 145 6.80 -0.63 15.12
N VAL A 146 6.13 -1.58 14.46
CA VAL A 146 5.84 -2.90 15.04
C VAL A 146 7.13 -3.65 15.38
N CYS A 147 8.13 -3.61 14.49
CA CYS A 147 9.45 -4.19 14.74
C CYS A 147 10.15 -3.53 15.94
N LEU A 148 10.16 -2.20 15.99
CA LEU A 148 10.71 -1.43 17.12
C LEU A 148 10.04 -1.78 18.44
N LEU A 149 8.71 -1.97 18.44
CA LEU A 149 7.96 -2.38 19.62
C LEU A 149 8.43 -3.76 20.12
N GLY A 150 8.59 -4.73 19.21
CA GLY A 150 9.12 -6.05 19.57
C GLY A 150 10.56 -5.99 20.11
N ILE A 151 11.42 -5.13 19.55
CA ILE A 151 12.78 -4.89 20.07
C ILE A 151 12.72 -4.30 21.48
N ALA A 152 11.85 -3.31 21.71
CA ALA A 152 11.69 -2.70 23.03
C ALA A 152 11.23 -3.73 24.08
N MET A 153 10.26 -4.59 23.73
CA MET A 153 9.84 -5.70 24.58
C MET A 153 11.02 -6.63 24.91
N LEU A 154 11.79 -7.03 23.90
CA LEU A 154 12.95 -7.92 24.06
C LEU A 154 13.99 -7.31 25.01
N VAL A 155 14.33 -6.03 24.85
CA VAL A 155 15.30 -5.33 25.70
C VAL A 155 14.82 -5.28 27.15
N VAL A 156 13.55 -4.94 27.38
CA VAL A 156 12.98 -4.93 28.74
C VAL A 156 13.03 -6.32 29.38
N SER A 157 12.74 -7.37 28.61
CA SER A 157 12.75 -8.75 29.09
C SER A 157 14.13 -9.32 29.40
N ILE A 158 15.20 -8.72 28.85
CA ILE A 158 16.59 -9.10 29.13
C ILE A 158 17.14 -8.31 30.34
N LEU A 159 16.71 -7.06 30.50
CA LEU A 159 17.18 -6.18 31.59
C LEU A 159 16.52 -6.48 32.94
N LYS A 160 15.39 -7.20 32.94
CA LYS A 160 14.70 -7.69 34.13
C LYS A 160 15.11 -9.12 34.47
#